data_AF-A0AA36IHJ6-F1
#
_entry.id   AF-A0AA36IHJ6-F1
#
_cell.length_a   1.000
_cell.length_b   1.000
_cell.length_c   1.000
_cell.angle_alpha   90.00
_cell.angle_beta   90.00
_cell.angle_gamma   90.00
#
_symmetry.space_group_name_H-M   'P 1'
#
loop_
_entity.id
_entity.type
_entity.pdbx_description
1 polymer ?
#
loop_
_entity_poly.entity_id
_entity_poly.type
_entity_poly.pdbx_seq_one_letter_code
_entity_poly.pdbx_strand_id
1 'polypeptide(L)'
;MAELGCECIPFARAEDGATSAPVSVIAFVQPWFGPSQMAVRQLLSAGPACGVDVFFVDADQEALKAHQLGIWGSPAMLFYARGCQLTIQRPEVDDATKYIGSITMEELESLLRQARECLTSSNTILRAGAHH
;
A
#
# COMPACT_ATOMS: atom_id res chain seq x y z
N MET A 1 -15.21 18.09 21.51
CA MET A 1 -14.75 16.73 21.16
C MET A 1 -15.67 16.23 20.08
N ALA A 2 -15.20 16.16 18.82
CA ALA A 2 -16.02 15.64 17.74
C ALA A 2 -16.11 14.11 17.90
N GLU A 3 -17.33 13.61 18.09
CA GLU A 3 -17.63 12.19 18.01
C GLU A 3 -17.36 11.76 16.56
N LEU A 4 -16.33 10.95 16.35
CA LEU A 4 -16.15 10.23 15.08
C LEU A 4 -17.25 9.16 15.05
N GLY A 5 -18.42 9.54 14.53
CA GLY A 5 -19.52 8.62 14.28
C GLY A 5 -19.05 7.56 13.29
N CYS A 6 -18.65 6.40 13.80
CA CYS A 6 -18.46 5.21 13.00
C CYS A 6 -19.86 4.69 12.64
N GLU A 7 -20.46 5.26 11.60
CA GLU A 7 -21.70 4.73 11.06
C GLU A 7 -21.40 3.35 10.48
N CYS A 8 -21.90 2.31 11.14
CA CYS A 8 -21.83 0.94 10.65
C CYS A 8 -22.50 0.87 9.28
N ILE A 9 -21.70 0.77 8.22
CA ILE A 9 -22.21 0.59 6.86
C ILE A 9 -22.75 -0.84 6.76
N PRO A 10 -24.03 -1.05 6.37
CA PRO A 10 -24.54 -2.40 6.14
C PRO A 10 -23.66 -3.15 5.13
N PHE A 11 -23.40 -4.44 5.36
CA PHE A 11 -22.54 -5.25 4.47
C PHE A 11 -23.01 -5.22 3.01
N ALA A 12 -24.32 -5.16 2.78
CA ALA A 12 -24.93 -5.01 1.45
C ALA A 12 -24.51 -3.72 0.70
N ARG A 13 -23.95 -2.74 1.40
CA ARG A 13 -23.39 -1.49 0.85
C ARG A 13 -21.87 -1.40 1.02
N ALA A 14 -21.23 -2.46 1.52
CA ALA A 14 -19.78 -2.49 1.66
C ALA A 14 -19.09 -2.43 0.30
N GLU A 15 -19.70 -3.00 -0.74
CA GLU A 15 -19.20 -2.93 -2.13
C GLU A 15 -19.30 -1.51 -2.71
N ASP A 16 -20.38 -0.78 -2.43
CA ASP A 16 -20.54 0.63 -2.81
C ASP A 16 -19.51 1.52 -2.07
N GLY A 17 -19.31 1.24 -0.77
CA GLY A 17 -18.28 1.89 0.03
C GLY A 17 -16.87 1.60 -0.52
N ALA A 18 -16.59 0.33 -0.82
CA ALA A 18 -15.33 -0.09 -1.42
C ALA A 18 -15.10 0.56 -2.79
N THR A 19 -16.10 0.63 -3.66
CA THR A 19 -15.97 1.26 -4.99
C THR A 19 -15.79 2.79 -4.93
N SER A 20 -16.21 3.42 -3.83
CA SER A 20 -15.93 4.83 -3.56
C SER A 20 -14.62 5.08 -2.79
N ALA A 21 -13.99 4.02 -2.28
CA ALA A 21 -12.85 4.13 -1.38
C ALA A 21 -11.61 4.72 -2.08
N PRO A 22 -10.82 5.55 -1.37
CA PRO A 22 -9.57 6.09 -1.87
C PRO A 22 -8.54 4.98 -2.10
N VAL A 23 -7.40 5.36 -2.67
CA VAL A 23 -6.24 4.47 -2.73
C VAL A 23 -5.71 4.29 -1.32
N SER A 24 -5.35 3.06 -0.97
CA SER A 24 -4.72 2.73 0.30
C SER A 24 -3.44 1.94 0.09
N VAL A 25 -2.44 2.20 0.92
CA VAL A 25 -1.20 1.42 1.00
C VAL A 25 -1.13 0.77 2.36
N ILE A 26 -1.00 -0.56 2.37
CA ILE A 26 -0.74 -1.33 3.59
C ILE A 26 0.75 -1.69 3.58
N ALA A 27 1.49 -1.13 4.53
CA ALA A 27 2.92 -1.33 4.66
C ALA A 27 3.23 -2.21 5.88
N PHE A 28 3.69 -3.43 5.63
CA PHE A 28 4.27 -4.30 6.65
C PHE A 28 5.71 -3.84 6.92
N VAL A 29 5.96 -3.43 8.16
CA VAL A 29 7.22 -2.80 8.59
C VAL A 29 7.70 -3.41 9.91
N GLN A 30 9.01 -3.40 10.14
CA GLN A 30 9.60 -3.81 11.41
C GLN A 30 10.23 -2.58 12.08
N PRO A 31 9.79 -2.16 13.27
CA PRO A 31 10.25 -0.92 13.88
C PRO A 31 11.76 -0.87 14.14
N TRP A 32 12.41 -2.02 14.32
CA TRP A 32 13.85 -2.13 14.57
C TRP A 32 14.69 -2.19 13.28
N PHE A 33 14.09 -2.35 12.10
CA PHE A 33 14.82 -2.51 10.84
C PHE A 33 14.97 -1.19 10.09
N GLY A 34 16.22 -0.79 9.81
CA GLY A 34 16.55 0.50 9.18
C GLY A 34 15.80 0.79 7.87
N PRO A 35 15.80 -0.12 6.88
CA PRO A 35 15.03 0.05 5.65
C PRO A 35 13.52 0.24 5.89
N SER A 36 12.93 -0.44 6.88
CA SER A 36 11.52 -0.23 7.24
C SER A 36 11.29 1.16 7.81
N GLN A 37 12.17 1.65 8.69
CA GLN A 37 12.07 3.01 9.22
C GLN A 37 12.18 4.07 8.10
N MET A 38 13.04 3.83 7.11
CA MET A 38 13.15 4.70 5.93
C MET A 38 11.85 4.72 5.12
N ALA A 39 11.29 3.54 4.81
CA ALA A 39 10.03 3.44 4.08
C ALA A 39 8.86 4.08 4.83
N VAL A 40 8.80 3.95 6.16
CA VAL A 40 7.80 4.65 6.99
C VAL A 40 7.89 6.16 6.80
N ARG A 41 9.09 6.74 6.86
CA ARG A 41 9.30 8.19 6.65
C ARG A 41 8.89 8.62 5.24
N GLN A 42 9.26 7.84 4.23
CA GLN A 42 8.90 8.11 2.84
C GLN A 42 7.38 8.08 2.64
N LEU A 43 6.71 7.06 3.15
CA LEU A 43 5.25 6.91 3.05
C LEU A 43 4.49 8.00 3.83
N LEU A 44 4.95 8.36 5.03
CA LEU A 44 4.39 9.48 5.80
C LEU A 44 4.51 10.82 5.07
N SER A 45 5.57 10.99 4.28
CA SER A 45 5.78 12.21 3.48
C SER A 45 4.96 12.20 2.19
N ALA A 46 5.03 11.12 1.42
CA ALA A 46 4.48 11.05 0.07
C ALA A 46 2.98 10.69 0.03
N GLY A 47 2.51 9.84 0.95
CA GLY A 47 1.12 9.37 1.00
C GLY A 47 0.09 10.52 1.00
N PRO A 48 0.16 11.45 1.97
CA PRO A 48 -0.75 12.59 2.02
C PRO A 48 -0.65 13.50 0.79
N ALA A 49 0.57 13.74 0.28
CA ALA A 49 0.79 14.56 -0.90
C ALA A 49 0.15 13.95 -2.16
N CYS A 50 0.07 12.62 -2.24
CA CYS A 50 -0.60 11.90 -3.31
C CYS A 50 -2.10 11.64 -3.04
N GLY A 51 -2.64 12.02 -1.87
CA GLY A 51 -4.02 11.72 -1.50
C GLY A 51 -4.28 10.22 -1.34
N VAL A 52 -3.32 9.51 -0.77
CA VAL A 52 -3.33 8.07 -0.50
C VAL A 52 -3.32 7.83 1.00
N ASP A 53 -4.21 6.97 1.48
CA ASP A 53 -4.21 6.55 2.87
C ASP A 53 -3.11 5.51 3.11
N VAL A 54 -2.35 5.67 4.19
CA VAL A 54 -1.25 4.76 4.51
C VAL A 54 -1.52 4.10 5.86
N PHE A 55 -1.45 2.77 5.88
CA PHE A 55 -1.59 1.94 7.07
C PHE A 55 -0.29 1.19 7.33
N PHE A 56 0.24 1.31 8.54
CA PHE A 56 1.43 0.58 8.96
C PHE A 56 1.03 -0.63 9.80
N VAL A 57 1.59 -1.78 9.46
CA VAL A 57 1.40 -3.05 10.17
C VAL A 57 2.75 -3.50 10.68
N ASP A 58 2.85 -3.77 11.99
CA ASP A 58 4.04 -4.36 12.58
C ASP A 58 4.14 -5.82 12.13
N ALA A 59 5.13 -6.13 11.30
CA ALA A 59 5.29 -7.45 10.70
C ALA A 59 5.69 -8.52 11.72
N ASP A 60 6.28 -8.15 12.87
CA ASP A 60 6.62 -9.12 13.91
C ASP A 60 5.38 -9.51 14.73
N GLN A 61 4.52 -8.53 15.01
CA GLN A 61 3.28 -8.76 15.74
C GLN A 61 2.25 -9.51 14.87
N GLU A 62 2.22 -9.22 13.58
CA GLU A 62 1.32 -9.83 12.60
C GLU A 62 2.01 -10.89 11.74
N ALA A 63 3.01 -11.60 12.30
CA ALA A 63 3.86 -12.55 11.56
C ALA A 63 3.06 -13.64 10.84
N LEU A 64 1.99 -14.16 11.46
CA LEU A 64 1.11 -15.16 10.82
C LEU A 64 0.41 -14.58 9.58
N LYS A 65 -0.10 -13.34 9.68
CA LYS A 65 -0.77 -12.67 8.57
C LYS A 65 0.23 -12.33 7.46
N ALA A 66 1.42 -11.86 7.82
CA ALA A 66 2.51 -11.62 6.89
C ALA A 66 2.86 -12.89 6.10
N HIS A 67 3.01 -14.03 6.79
CA HIS A 67 3.27 -15.32 6.18
C HIS A 67 2.16 -15.75 5.20
N GLN A 68 0.89 -15.61 5.59
CA GLN A 68 -0.26 -15.92 4.72
C GLN A 68 -0.30 -15.07 3.43
N LEU A 69 0.20 -13.84 3.49
CA LEU A 69 0.33 -12.93 2.34
C LEU A 69 1.64 -13.14 1.56
N GLY A 70 2.44 -14.14 1.95
CA GLY A 70 3.75 -14.43 1.37
C GLY A 70 4.76 -13.31 1.58
N ILE A 71 4.62 -12.52 2.65
CA ILE A 71 5.54 -11.44 3.02
C ILE A 71 6.68 -12.05 3.82
N TRP A 72 7.85 -12.17 3.17
CA TRP A 72 9.06 -12.77 3.75
C TRP A 72 10.14 -11.74 4.09
N GLY A 73 9.92 -10.48 3.75
CA GLY A 73 10.86 -9.39 3.96
C GLY A 73 10.13 -8.08 4.25
N SER A 74 10.83 -7.18 4.92
CA SER A 74 10.34 -5.87 5.32
C SER A 74 11.29 -4.79 4.78
N PRO A 75 10.82 -3.61 4.37
CA PRO A 75 9.41 -3.24 4.26
C PRO A 75 8.73 -4.00 3.11
N ALA A 76 7.43 -4.28 3.26
CA ALA A 76 6.58 -4.77 2.18
C ALA A 76 5.35 -3.89 2.03
N MET A 77 5.08 -3.42 0.83
CA MET A 77 3.98 -2.51 0.52
C MET A 77 2.98 -3.18 -0.41
N LEU A 78 1.71 -3.16 -0.01
CA LEU A 78 0.57 -3.62 -0.80
C LEU A 78 -0.29 -2.41 -1.14
N PHE A 79 -0.68 -2.30 -2.41
CA PHE A 79 -1.46 -1.17 -2.91
C PHE A 79 -2.88 -1.63 -3.20
N TYR A 80 -3.85 -0.83 -2.79
CA TYR A 80 -5.27 -1.09 -3.02
C TYR A 80 -5.93 0.14 -3.63
N ALA A 81 -6.81 -0.08 -4.59
CA ALA A 81 -7.74 0.93 -5.07
C ALA A 81 -9.13 0.33 -5.04
N ARG A 82 -10.07 1.05 -4.42
CA ARG A 82 -11.48 0.62 -4.34
C ARG A 82 -11.70 -0.76 -3.71
N GLY A 83 -10.90 -1.11 -2.70
CA GLY A 83 -10.91 -2.45 -2.08
C GLY A 83 -10.27 -3.56 -2.92
N CYS A 84 -9.87 -3.28 -4.16
CA CYS A 84 -9.15 -4.23 -5.03
C CYS A 84 -7.64 -4.04 -4.89
N GLN A 85 -6.90 -5.14 -4.77
CA GLN A 85 -5.44 -5.10 -4.77
C GLN A 85 -4.90 -4.76 -6.15
N LEU A 86 -3.99 -3.80 -6.21
CA LEU A 86 -3.26 -3.43 -7.41
C LEU A 86 -2.06 -4.35 -7.61
N THR A 87 -1.70 -4.57 -8.87
CA THR A 87 -0.53 -5.36 -9.26
C THR A 87 0.67 -4.45 -9.43
N ILE A 88 1.86 -4.86 -8.98
CA ILE A 88 3.11 -4.10 -9.05
C ILE A 88 4.09 -4.86 -9.92
N GLN A 89 4.23 -4.47 -11.18
CA GLN A 89 5.18 -5.09 -12.08
C GLN A 89 6.58 -4.53 -11.84
N ARG A 90 7.51 -5.42 -11.48
CA ARG A 90 8.94 -5.13 -11.35
C ARG A 90 9.70 -5.89 -12.43
N PRO A 91 10.68 -5.30 -13.14
CA PRO A 91 11.39 -5.98 -14.23
C PRO A 91 12.10 -7.27 -13.80
N GLU A 92 12.52 -7.36 -12.54
CA GLU A 92 13.39 -8.44 -12.03
C GLU A 92 12.69 -9.40 -11.06
N VAL A 93 11.39 -9.19 -10.78
CA VAL A 93 10.70 -9.93 -9.73
C VAL A 93 9.34 -10.40 -10.21
N ASP A 94 9.13 -11.72 -10.13
CA ASP A 94 7.87 -12.37 -10.51
C ASP A 94 6.73 -12.10 -9.53
N ASP A 95 7.05 -11.76 -8.28
CA ASP A 95 6.05 -11.34 -7.31
C ASP A 95 5.56 -9.92 -7.61
N ALA A 96 4.37 -9.87 -8.20
CA ALA A 96 3.67 -8.66 -8.56
C ALA A 96 2.55 -8.29 -7.56
N THR A 97 2.42 -8.98 -6.43
CA THR A 97 1.36 -8.68 -5.44
C THR A 97 1.77 -7.61 -4.45
N LYS A 98 3.07 -7.39 -4.29
CA LYS A 98 3.66 -6.52 -3.26
C LYS A 98 5.03 -6.03 -3.68
N TYR A 99 5.39 -4.86 -3.20
CA TYR A 99 6.74 -4.34 -3.33
C TYR A 99 7.49 -4.68 -2.04
N ILE A 100 8.50 -5.56 -2.13
CA ILE A 100 9.35 -5.91 -0.99
C ILE A 100 10.72 -5.27 -1.17
N GLY A 101 11.21 -4.60 -0.12
CA GLY A 101 12.54 -4.01 -0.04
C GLY A 101 12.55 -2.49 -0.08
N SER A 102 13.75 -1.92 -0.15
CA SER A 102 13.96 -0.48 -0.20
C SER A 102 13.41 0.13 -1.50
N ILE A 103 12.98 1.39 -1.42
CA ILE A 103 12.46 2.17 -2.54
C ILE A 103 13.02 3.59 -2.47
N THR A 104 13.26 4.22 -3.62
CA THR A 104 13.62 5.65 -3.65
C THR A 104 12.36 6.49 -3.46
N MET A 105 12.49 7.77 -3.06
CA MET A 105 11.33 8.63 -2.92
C MET A 105 10.63 8.86 -4.26
N GLU A 106 11.42 9.09 -5.33
CA GLU A 106 10.90 9.29 -6.68
C GLU A 106 10.08 8.10 -7.17
N GLU A 107 10.59 6.88 -6.95
CA GLU A 107 9.90 5.65 -7.32
C GLU A 107 8.61 5.48 -6.51
N LEU A 108 8.66 5.75 -5.19
CA LEU A 108 7.47 5.69 -4.35
C LEU A 108 6.39 6.67 -4.81
N GLU A 109 6.75 7.93 -5.06
CA GLU A 109 5.82 8.95 -5.56
C GLU A 109 5.23 8.57 -6.93
N SER A 110 6.05 7.98 -7.82
CA SER A 110 5.59 7.45 -9.09
C SER A 110 4.52 6.36 -8.90
N LEU A 111 4.78 5.36 -8.03
CA LEU A 111 3.82 4.29 -7.74
C LEU A 111 2.53 4.82 -7.10
N LEU A 112 2.62 5.77 -6.16
CA LEU A 112 1.45 6.39 -5.52
C LEU A 112 0.59 7.17 -6.53
N ARG A 113 1.23 7.89 -7.46
CA ARG A 113 0.54 8.61 -8.54
C ARG A 113 -0.16 7.64 -9.49
N GLN A 114 0.54 6.59 -9.93
CA GLN A 114 -0.04 5.53 -10.76
C GLN A 114 -1.25 4.89 -10.06
N ALA A 115 -1.16 4.59 -8.77
CA ALA A 115 -2.26 4.02 -8.00
C ALA A 115 -3.48 4.95 -7.94
N ARG A 116 -3.28 6.27 -7.87
CA ARG A 116 -4.36 7.27 -7.96
C ARG A 116 -4.99 7.31 -9.34
N GLU A 117 -4.20 7.20 -10.40
CA GLU A 117 -4.69 7.13 -11.78
C GLU A 117 -5.52 5.85 -12.04
N CYS A 118 -5.31 4.78 -11.27
CA CYS A 118 -6.17 3.59 -11.28
C CYS A 118 -7.61 3.88 -10.79
N LEU A 119 -7.86 4.99 -10.09
CA LEU A 119 -9.23 5.38 -9.72
C LEU A 119 -10.02 5.90 -10.93
N THR A 120 -9.35 6.50 -11.92
CA THR A 120 -10.00 7.09 -13.10
C THR A 120 -9.86 6.23 -14.34
N SER A 121 -9.00 5.22 -14.31
CA SER A 121 -8.75 4.29 -15.41
C SER A 121 -9.12 2.86 -15.03
N SER A 122 -9.27 1.97 -16.02
CA SER A 122 -9.36 0.53 -15.79
C SER A 122 -8.00 -0.15 -15.58
N ASN A 123 -6.92 0.64 -15.48
CA ASN A 123 -5.59 0.10 -15.24
C ASN A 123 -5.47 -0.35 -13.77
N THR A 124 -4.96 -1.55 -13.55
CA THR A 124 -4.71 -2.10 -12.20
C THR A 124 -3.23 -2.40 -11.96
N ILE A 125 -2.36 -2.03 -12.91
CA ILE A 125 -0.93 -2.35 -12.91
C ILE A 125 -0.14 -1.08 -12.64
N LEU A 126 0.63 -1.11 -11.55
CA LEU A 126 1.68 -0.18 -11.20
C LEU A 126 2.99 -0.71 -11.76
N ARG A 127 3.79 0.14 -12.37
CA ARG A 127 5.10 -0.23 -12.94
C ARG A 127 6.17 0.41 -12.11
N ALA A 128 7.02 -0.43 -11.51
CA ALA A 128 8.19 0.05 -10.80
C ALA A 128 9.42 0.08 -11.73
N GLY A 129 10.33 1.03 -11.50
CA GLY A 129 11.65 1.06 -12.10
C GLY A 129 12.50 -0.17 -11.77
N ALA A 130 13.57 -0.38 -12.53
CA ALA A 130 14.59 -1.38 -12.20
C ALA A 130 15.35 -0.94 -10.94
N HIS A 131 15.75 -1.90 -10.10
CA HIS A 131 16.63 -1.59 -8.97
C HIS A 131 18.02 -1.24 -9.52
N HIS A 132 18.50 -0.02 -9.24
CA HIS A 132 19.87 0.41 -9.55
C HIS A 132 20.82 0.13 -8.39
#